data_AF-A0A497A5G9-F1
#
_entry.id   AF-A0A497A5G9-F1
#
_cell.length_a   1.000
_cell.length_b   1.000
_cell.length_c   1.000
_cell.angle_alpha   90.00
_cell.angle_beta   90.00
_cell.angle_gamma   90.00
#
_symmetry.space_group_name_H-M   'P 1'
#
loop_
_entity.id
_entity.type
_entity.pdbx_description
1 polymer ?
#
loop_
_entity_poly.entity_id
_entity_poly.type
_entity_poly.pdbx_seq_one_letter_code
_entity_poly.pdbx_strand_id
1 'polypeptide(L)'
;MRKFLLASISLLTVVTLLAACGPKPTEAPTEAPAELSVEDCPKPEVFCVGLVTDVGKIDDKSFNQSTWEGVKKAEAELGALVQYIETTDSKDYAKNIAQFA
;
A
#
# COMPACT_ATOMS: atom_id res chain seq x y z
N MET A 1 -31.21 8.73 -50.87
CA MET A 1 -29.96 8.36 -50.17
C MET A 1 -29.96 8.66 -48.67
N ARG A 2 -30.51 9.78 -48.19
CA ARG A 2 -30.67 10.04 -46.72
C ARG A 2 -31.66 9.13 -45.97
N LYS A 3 -32.65 8.55 -46.67
CA LYS A 3 -33.69 7.71 -46.06
C LYS A 3 -33.27 6.24 -45.90
N PHE A 4 -32.31 5.78 -46.70
CA PHE A 4 -31.72 4.43 -46.61
C PHE A 4 -30.49 4.39 -45.67
N LEU A 5 -29.96 5.56 -45.28
CA LEU A 5 -28.85 5.71 -44.32
C LEU A 5 -29.32 5.62 -42.86
N LEU A 6 -30.61 5.89 -42.59
CA LEU A 6 -31.19 5.83 -41.25
C LEU A 6 -31.68 4.42 -40.86
N ALA A 7 -32.04 3.58 -41.84
CA ALA A 7 -32.49 2.21 -41.59
C ALA A 7 -31.33 1.22 -41.32
N SER A 8 -30.11 1.57 -41.72
CA SER A 8 -28.91 0.73 -41.57
C SER A 8 -28.17 0.95 -40.24
N ILE A 9 -28.44 2.05 -39.53
CA ILE A 9 -27.88 2.32 -38.18
C ILE A 9 -28.70 1.61 -37.09
N SER A 10 -29.97 1.31 -37.33
CA SER A 10 -30.84 0.67 -36.33
C SER A 10 -30.69 -0.85 -36.22
N LEU A 11 -29.98 -1.50 -37.16
CA LEU A 11 -29.80 -2.95 -37.15
C LEU A 11 -28.45 -3.38 -36.54
N LEU A 12 -27.49 -2.46 -36.41
CA LEU A 12 -26.19 -2.76 -35.81
C LEU A 12 -26.20 -2.70 -34.27
N THR A 13 -27.22 -2.11 -33.65
CA THR A 13 -27.33 -1.99 -32.17
C THR A 13 -27.99 -3.18 -31.49
N VAL A 14 -28.59 -4.11 -32.24
CA VAL A 14 -29.30 -5.28 -31.68
C VAL A 14 -28.37 -6.50 -31.56
N VAL A 15 -27.28 -6.56 -32.34
CA VAL A 15 -26.38 -7.73 -32.35
C VAL A 15 -25.45 -7.78 -31.13
N THR A 16 -25.20 -6.66 -30.45
CA THR A 16 -24.38 -6.63 -29.22
C THR A 16 -25.11 -7.12 -27.97
N LEU A 17 -26.42 -7.38 -28.05
CA LEU A 17 -27.22 -7.85 -26.90
C LEU A 17 -27.25 -9.39 -26.75
N LEU A 18 -26.75 -10.16 -27.72
CA LEU A 18 -26.78 -11.63 -27.65
C LEU A 18 -25.48 -12.28 -27.13
N ALA A 19 -24.46 -11.51 -26.77
CA ALA A 19 -23.20 -12.03 -26.20
C ALA A 19 -23.19 -12.12 -24.66
N ALA A 20 -24.34 -11.92 -24.00
CA ALA A 20 -24.43 -11.85 -22.53
C ALA A 20 -24.92 -13.15 -21.84
N CYS A 21 -25.14 -14.24 -22.59
CA CYS A 21 -25.56 -15.54 -22.04
C CYS A 21 -24.55 -16.69 -22.28
N GLY A 22 -23.25 -16.37 -22.37
CA GLY A 22 -22.20 -17.36 -22.17
C GLY A 22 -21.90 -17.50 -20.68
N PRO A 23 -21.56 -18.69 -20.15
CA PRO A 23 -21.04 -18.79 -18.79
C PRO A 23 -19.83 -17.87 -18.69
N LYS A 24 -19.98 -16.79 -17.91
CA LYS A 24 -18.87 -15.91 -17.54
C LYS A 24 -17.79 -16.85 -16.98
N PRO A 25 -16.55 -16.87 -17.54
CA PRO A 25 -15.44 -17.47 -16.85
C PRO A 25 -15.47 -16.87 -15.45
N THR A 26 -15.72 -17.71 -14.46
CA THR A 26 -15.54 -17.32 -13.07
C THR A 26 -14.07 -16.96 -12.96
N GLU A 27 -13.76 -15.67 -13.11
CA GLU A 27 -12.54 -15.12 -12.55
C GLU A 27 -12.56 -15.60 -11.10
N ALA A 28 -11.57 -16.44 -10.77
CA ALA A 28 -11.32 -16.83 -9.41
C ALA A 28 -11.34 -15.53 -8.58
N PRO A 29 -11.90 -15.55 -7.35
CA PRO A 29 -11.86 -14.38 -6.50
C PRO A 29 -10.42 -13.87 -6.48
N THR A 30 -10.18 -12.70 -7.04
CA THR A 30 -8.96 -11.95 -6.76
C THR A 30 -9.08 -11.65 -5.27
N GLU A 31 -8.45 -12.48 -4.45
CA GLU A 31 -8.24 -12.18 -3.06
C GLU A 31 -7.69 -10.75 -3.01
N ALA A 32 -8.40 -9.88 -2.29
CA ALA A 32 -7.84 -8.59 -1.95
C ALA A 32 -6.46 -8.86 -1.34
N PRO A 33 -5.40 -8.14 -1.74
CA PRO A 33 -4.09 -8.32 -1.14
C PRO A 33 -4.25 -8.27 0.37
N ALA A 34 -3.79 -9.33 1.06
CA ALA A 34 -3.80 -9.34 2.51
C ALA A 34 -3.08 -8.07 2.99
N GLU A 35 -3.74 -7.27 3.84
CA GLU A 35 -3.11 -6.10 4.42
C GLU A 35 -1.93 -6.58 5.28
N LEU A 36 -0.73 -6.13 4.92
CA LEU A 36 0.48 -6.44 5.66
C LEU A 36 0.46 -5.69 6.99
N SER A 37 0.85 -6.36 8.07
CA SER A 37 0.96 -5.78 9.39
C SER A 37 2.35 -6.03 10.00
N VAL A 38 2.69 -5.32 11.07
CA VAL A 38 4.04 -5.38 11.68
C VAL A 38 4.44 -6.80 12.13
N GLU A 39 3.46 -7.68 12.35
CA GLU A 39 3.64 -9.09 12.65
C GLU A 39 4.22 -9.88 11.46
N ASP A 40 4.14 -9.33 10.25
CA ASP A 40 4.69 -9.92 9.03
C ASP A 40 6.17 -9.59 8.82
N CYS A 41 6.76 -8.71 9.62
CA CYS A 41 8.18 -8.31 9.49
C CYS A 41 9.21 -9.46 9.50
N PRO A 42 8.99 -10.61 10.14
CA PRO A 42 9.90 -11.75 10.01
C PRO A 42 9.95 -12.38 8.61
N LYS A 43 8.98 -12.06 7.74
CA LYS A 43 8.92 -12.60 6.38
C LYS A 43 9.89 -11.84 5.46
N PRO A 44 10.71 -12.54 4.66
CA PRO A 44 11.79 -11.91 3.88
C PRO A 44 11.31 -11.02 2.74
N GLU A 45 10.04 -11.14 2.33
CA GLU A 45 9.44 -10.32 1.27
C GLU A 45 8.88 -8.99 1.81
N VAL A 46 8.80 -8.85 3.14
CA VAL A 46 8.24 -7.68 3.81
C VAL A 46 9.37 -6.74 4.22
N PHE A 47 9.31 -5.51 3.72
CA PHE A 47 10.28 -4.49 4.09
C PHE A 47 9.82 -3.75 5.35
N CYS A 48 10.56 -3.89 6.45
CA CYS A 48 10.25 -3.25 7.72
C CYS A 48 11.35 -2.27 8.17
N VAL A 49 10.93 -1.16 8.77
CA VAL A 49 11.82 -0.12 9.29
C VAL A 49 11.42 0.23 10.73
N GLY A 50 12.31 -0.07 11.68
CA GLY A 50 12.20 0.36 13.07
C GLY A 50 13.11 1.55 13.35
N LEU A 51 12.55 2.72 13.67
CA LEU A 51 13.31 3.92 14.02
C LEU A 51 13.47 4.05 15.54
N VAL A 52 14.70 4.04 16.04
CA VAL A 52 14.99 4.49 17.41
C VAL A 52 15.54 5.91 17.31
N THR A 53 14.84 6.89 17.90
CA THR A 53 15.29 8.29 17.85
C THR A 53 16.50 8.52 18.74
N ASP A 54 17.20 9.63 18.52
CA ASP A 54 18.06 10.19 19.56
C ASP A 54 17.22 10.67 20.76
N VAL A 55 17.86 11.12 21.83
CA VAL A 55 17.17 11.66 23.00
C VAL A 55 16.28 12.84 22.59
N GLY A 56 14.97 12.72 22.84
CA GLY A 56 14.02 13.79 22.53
C GLY A 56 12.68 13.27 22.04
N LYS A 57 12.03 14.10 21.20
CA LYS A 57 10.71 13.84 20.64
C LYS A 57 10.78 13.66 19.13
N ILE A 58 9.87 12.86 18.59
CA ILE A 58 9.77 12.59 17.17
C ILE A 58 9.38 13.84 16.36
N ASP A 59 8.76 14.84 16.98
CA ASP A 59 8.28 16.08 16.36
C ASP A 59 9.10 17.33 16.75
N ASP A 60 10.37 17.12 17.13
CA ASP A 60 11.31 18.12 17.64
C ASP A 60 11.68 19.29 16.72
N LYS A 61 11.08 19.39 15.52
CA LYS A 61 11.38 20.42 14.50
C LYS A 61 12.85 20.41 14.07
N SER A 62 13.53 19.27 14.23
CA SER A 62 14.95 19.14 13.95
C SER A 62 15.27 17.71 13.48
N PHE A 63 16.27 17.08 14.06
CA PHE A 63 16.87 15.86 13.57
C PHE A 63 15.93 14.65 13.67
N ASN A 64 15.22 14.47 14.80
CA ASN A 64 14.35 13.30 14.94
C ASN A 64 13.15 13.41 13.99
N GLN A 65 12.57 14.61 13.85
CA GLN A 65 11.49 14.84 12.90
C GLN A 65 11.92 14.60 11.45
N SER A 66 13.07 15.14 11.03
CA SER A 66 13.54 14.92 9.65
C SER A 66 13.83 13.45 9.35
N THR A 67 14.31 12.70 10.36
CA THR A 67 14.51 11.26 10.25
C THR A 67 13.16 10.52 10.11
N TRP A 68 12.17 10.88 10.92
CA TRP A 68 10.83 10.27 10.86
C TRP A 68 10.11 10.54 9.55
N GLU A 69 10.21 11.76 9.01
CA GLU A 69 9.66 12.10 7.70
C GLU A 69 10.28 11.25 6.58
N GLY A 70 11.58 10.95 6.67
CA GLY A 70 12.25 10.01 5.77
C GLY A 70 11.69 8.58 5.86
N VAL A 71 11.42 8.10 7.08
CA VAL A 71 10.80 6.78 7.30
C VAL A 71 9.37 6.73 6.78
N LYS A 72 8.56 7.76 7.01
CA LYS A 72 7.21 7.88 6.42
C LYS A 72 7.23 7.94 4.90
N LYS A 73 8.27 8.53 4.32
CA LYS A 73 8.48 8.49 2.87
C LYS A 73 8.76 7.07 2.37
N ALA A 74 9.55 6.29 3.10
CA ALA A 74 9.77 4.87 2.78
C ALA A 74 8.49 4.03 2.88
N GLU A 75 7.64 4.29 3.88
CA GLU A 75 6.30 3.66 3.96
C GLU A 75 5.49 3.96 2.68
N ALA A 76 5.41 5.23 2.28
CA ALA A 76 4.61 5.66 1.13
C ALA A 76 5.17 5.18 -0.23
N GLU A 77 6.50 5.20 -0.40
CA GLU A 77 7.15 4.93 -1.69
C GLU A 77 7.54 3.46 -1.87
N LEU A 78 7.84 2.75 -0.79
CA LEU A 78 8.37 1.40 -0.82
C LEU A 78 7.40 0.37 -0.20
N GLY A 79 6.27 0.82 0.34
CA GLY A 79 5.35 -0.06 1.07
C GLY A 79 5.95 -0.59 2.37
N ALA A 80 6.92 0.13 2.96
CA ALA A 80 7.57 -0.29 4.18
C ALA A 80 6.58 -0.30 5.36
N LEU A 81 6.64 -1.31 6.22
CA LEU A 81 5.99 -1.26 7.52
C LEU A 81 6.89 -0.54 8.51
N VAL A 82 6.39 0.50 9.15
CA VAL A 82 7.21 1.40 9.96
C VAL A 82 6.77 1.46 11.41
N GLN A 83 7.73 1.46 12.32
CA GLN A 83 7.54 1.66 13.76
C GLN A 83 8.62 2.59 14.29
N TYR A 84 8.37 3.23 15.43
CA TYR A 84 9.38 4.07 16.08
C TYR A 84 9.36 3.96 17.61
N ILE A 85 10.49 4.31 18.23
CA ILE A 85 10.65 4.46 19.68
C ILE A 85 11.36 5.79 19.94
N GLU A 86 10.75 6.63 20.78
CA GLU A 86 11.40 7.83 21.29
C GLU A 86 12.36 7.47 22.43
N THR A 87 13.64 7.82 22.29
CA THR A 87 14.60 7.64 23.39
C THR A 87 14.50 8.80 24.39
N THR A 88 14.45 8.47 25.68
CA THR A 88 14.43 9.47 26.77
C THR A 88 15.75 9.50 27.55
N ASP A 89 16.40 8.36 27.75
CA ASP A 89 17.77 8.26 28.26
C ASP A 89 18.64 7.51 27.25
N SER A 90 19.80 8.09 26.91
CA SER A 90 20.82 7.49 26.05
C SER A 90 21.26 6.08 26.47
N LYS A 91 21.13 5.71 27.75
CA LYS A 91 21.46 4.35 28.23
C LYS A 91 20.52 3.29 27.67
N ASP A 92 19.33 3.69 27.23
CA ASP A 92 18.31 2.76 26.73
C ASP A 92 18.47 2.42 25.24
N TYR A 93 19.44 3.00 24.51
CA TYR A 93 19.58 2.73 23.07
C TYR A 93 19.66 1.23 22.75
N ALA A 94 20.51 0.47 23.47
CA ALA A 94 20.65 -0.96 23.23
C ALA A 94 19.34 -1.72 23.47
N LYS A 95 18.59 -1.34 24.51
CA LYS A 95 17.28 -1.92 24.82
C LYS A 95 16.24 -1.58 23.76
N ASN A 96 16.21 -0.33 23.30
CA ASN A 96 15.27 0.15 22.29
C ASN A 96 15.54 -0.50 20.93
N ILE A 97 16.80 -0.56 20.51
CA ILE A 97 17.21 -1.24 19.27
C ILE A 97 16.83 -2.74 19.33
N ALA A 98 17.04 -3.38 20.49
CA ALA A 98 16.68 -4.78 20.68
C ALA A 98 15.16 -5.06 20.62
N GLN A 99 14.28 -4.05 20.65
CA GLN A 99 12.84 -4.26 20.41
C GLN A 99 12.53 -4.57 18.94
N PHE A 100 13.47 -4.30 18.02
CA PHE A 100 13.30 -4.47 16.57
C PHE A 100 14.22 -5.54 15.95
N ALA A 101 14.99 -6.26 16.78
CA ALA A 101 16.03 -7.21 16.35
C ALA A 101 15.63 -8.67 16.62
#